data_AF-A0A2D7EUZ6-F1
#
_entry.id   AF-A0A2D7EUZ6-F1
#
_cell.length_a   1.000
_cell.length_b   1.000
_cell.length_c   1.000
_cell.angle_alpha   90.00
_cell.angle_beta   90.00
_cell.angle_gamma   90.00
#
_symmetry.space_group_name_H-M   'P 1'
#
loop_
_entity.id
_entity.type
_entity.pdbx_description
1 polymer ?
#
loop_
_entity_poly.entity_id
_entity_poly.type
_entity_poly.pdbx_seq_one_letter_code
_entity_poly.pdbx_strand_id
1 'polypeptide(L)'
;MPAITVEAVPSGYNIPTWLLQSICDGECDNHLFLYPNEGSRSQILHRLAQFNVPIDTTHHLTLRRFISLMILDSGLPPVLQDSTGLFLSIHANVKKAAESGDLPLMYSPQNQRQWSPYQTERLLTLHR
;
A
#
# COMPACT_ATOMS: atom_id res chain seq x y z
N MET A 1 28.02 7.64 0.68
CA MET A 1 26.61 7.35 1.02
C MET A 1 25.76 8.47 0.46
N PRO A 2 24.56 8.21 -0.10
CA PRO A 2 23.67 9.29 -0.48
C PRO A 2 23.32 10.14 0.74
N ALA A 3 23.31 11.46 0.59
CA ALA A 3 22.89 12.37 1.65
C ALA A 3 21.37 12.27 1.82
N ILE A 4 20.93 11.98 3.04
CA ILE A 4 19.50 11.98 3.39
C ILE A 4 19.21 13.32 4.03
N THR A 5 18.23 14.05 3.49
CA THR A 5 17.76 15.32 4.01
C THR A 5 16.30 15.21 4.43
N VAL A 6 15.88 16.09 5.34
CA VAL A 6 14.49 16.21 5.77
C VAL A 6 14.15 17.69 5.75
N GLU A 7 13.10 18.04 5.02
CA GLU A 7 12.64 19.42 4.88
C GLU A 7 11.32 19.61 5.60
N ALA A 8 11.23 20.67 6.39
CA ALA A 8 9.98 21.06 7.03
C ALA A 8 9.06 21.71 5.99
N VAL A 9 7.82 21.21 5.88
CA VAL A 9 6.80 21.78 5.00
C VAL A 9 5.70 22.41 5.85
N PRO A 10 5.34 23.69 5.62
CA PRO A 10 4.25 24.33 6.36
C PRO A 10 2.91 23.64 6.12
N SER A 11 2.04 23.67 7.13
CA SER A 11 0.66 23.18 7.01
C SER A 11 -0.05 23.79 5.81
N GLY A 12 -0.78 22.96 5.05
CA GLY A 12 -1.47 23.36 3.82
C GLY A 12 -0.63 23.22 2.55
N TYR A 13 0.67 22.96 2.66
CA TYR A 13 1.53 22.58 1.55
C TYR A 13 1.92 21.11 1.64
N ASN A 14 1.93 20.43 0.49
CA ASN A 14 2.32 19.01 0.41
C ASN A 14 3.81 18.81 0.08
N ILE A 15 4.47 19.82 -0.48
CA ILE A 15 5.90 19.83 -0.81
C ILE A 15 6.51 21.23 -0.58
N PRO A 16 7.82 21.35 -0.36
CA PRO A 16 8.51 22.64 -0.32
C PRO A 16 8.33 23.43 -1.62
N THR A 17 8.34 24.76 -1.52
CA THR A 17 8.19 25.64 -2.69
C THR A 17 9.35 25.52 -3.67
N TRP A 18 10.58 25.34 -3.17
CA TRP A 18 11.75 25.12 -4.02
C TRP A 18 11.59 23.86 -4.87
N LEU A 19 11.05 22.78 -4.30
CA LEU A 19 10.86 21.52 -5.02
C LEU A 19 9.78 21.65 -6.08
N LEU A 20 8.70 22.37 -5.76
CA LEU A 20 7.65 22.68 -6.74
C LEU A 20 8.25 23.44 -7.93
N GLN A 21 9.10 24.44 -7.68
CA GLN A 21 9.74 25.24 -8.72
C GLN A 21 10.68 24.38 -9.58
N SER A 22 11.55 23.58 -8.97
CA SER A 22 12.44 22.67 -9.70
C SER A 22 11.69 21.65 -10.57
N ILE A 23 10.53 21.15 -10.12
CA ILE A 23 9.66 20.31 -10.96
C ILE A 23 9.14 21.11 -12.15
N CYS A 24 8.65 22.33 -11.93
CA CYS A 24 8.13 23.18 -13.00
C CYS A 24 9.20 23.56 -14.03
N ASP A 25 10.45 23.73 -13.58
CA ASP A 25 11.58 24.09 -14.43
C ASP A 25 12.19 22.88 -15.17
N GLY A 26 11.65 21.67 -14.99
CA GLY A 26 12.13 20.45 -15.64
C GLY A 26 13.44 19.90 -15.07
N GLU A 27 13.86 20.38 -13.90
CA GLU A 27 15.11 19.94 -13.25
C GLU A 27 14.97 18.53 -12.63
N CYS A 28 13.74 18.02 -12.55
CA CYS A 28 13.39 16.80 -11.84
C CYS A 28 13.01 15.62 -12.74
N ASP A 29 13.27 15.65 -14.04
CA ASP A 29 12.79 14.64 -15.01
C ASP A 29 13.21 13.19 -14.68
N ASN A 30 14.36 13.00 -14.02
CA ASN A 30 14.86 11.67 -13.61
C ASN A 30 14.60 11.34 -12.12
N HIS A 31 13.69 12.05 -11.46
CA HIS A 31 13.38 11.84 -10.05
C HIS A 31 12.08 11.06 -9.88
N LEU A 32 12.08 10.12 -8.93
CA LEU A 32 10.86 9.44 -8.50
C LEU A 32 10.26 10.16 -7.29
N PHE A 33 9.00 10.56 -7.40
CA PHE A 33 8.24 11.20 -6.33
C PHE A 33 7.32 10.18 -5.65
N LEU A 34 7.59 9.92 -4.37
CA LEU A 34 6.76 9.04 -3.54
C LEU A 34 5.85 9.83 -2.62
N TYR A 35 4.54 9.69 -2.82
CA TYR A 35 3.49 10.31 -2.04
C TYR A 35 2.95 9.37 -0.95
N PRO A 36 2.49 9.91 0.19
CA PRO A 36 1.97 9.10 1.28
C PRO A 36 0.66 8.38 0.91
N ASN A 37 -0.18 9.01 0.08
CA ASN A 37 -1.45 8.46 -0.38
C ASN A 37 -1.89 9.11 -1.70
N GLU A 38 -2.95 8.55 -2.32
CA GLU A 38 -3.47 9.03 -3.61
C GLU A 38 -4.09 10.42 -3.54
N GLY A 39 -4.63 10.83 -2.39
CA GLY A 39 -5.14 12.18 -2.18
C GLY A 39 -4.03 13.23 -2.29
N SER A 40 -2.94 13.04 -1.55
CA SER A 40 -1.76 13.92 -1.60
C SER A 40 -1.12 13.96 -2.99
N ARG A 41 -1.03 12.80 -3.66
CA ARG A 41 -0.54 12.69 -5.04
C ARG A 41 -1.42 13.50 -6.00
N SER A 42 -2.73 13.29 -5.96
CA SER A 42 -3.67 13.94 -6.86
C SER A 42 -3.68 15.45 -6.66
N GLN A 43 -3.63 15.91 -5.40
CA GLN A 43 -3.55 17.34 -5.08
C GLN A 43 -2.29 17.99 -5.66
N ILE A 44 -1.13 17.33 -5.59
CA ILE A 44 0.11 17.86 -6.18
C ILE A 44 0.05 17.87 -7.71
N LEU A 45 -0.41 16.78 -8.34
CA LEU A 45 -0.54 16.74 -9.80
C LEU A 45 -1.52 17.80 -10.31
N HIS A 46 -2.64 18.03 -9.60
CA HIS A 46 -3.57 19.12 -9.92
C HIS A 46 -2.91 20.50 -9.79
N ARG A 47 -2.16 20.72 -8.71
CA ARG A 47 -1.45 21.98 -8.51
C ARG A 47 -0.41 22.21 -9.61
N LEU A 48 0.35 21.19 -9.99
CA LEU A 48 1.33 21.29 -11.05
C LEU A 48 0.69 21.53 -12.43
N ALA A 49 -0.45 20.90 -12.70
CA ALA A 49 -1.21 21.12 -13.93
C ALA A 49 -1.67 22.59 -14.09
N GLN A 50 -1.90 23.32 -12.98
CA GLN A 50 -2.23 24.75 -13.01
C GLN A 50 -1.06 25.61 -13.54
N PHE A 51 0.18 25.13 -13.47
CA PHE A 51 1.36 25.81 -14.02
C PHE A 51 1.60 25.48 -15.50
N ASN A 52 0.71 24.69 -16.13
CA ASN A 52 0.82 24.28 -17.53
C ASN A 52 2.13 23.55 -17.88
N VAL A 53 2.69 22.85 -16.90
CA VAL A 53 3.92 22.06 -17.04
C VAL A 53 3.54 20.65 -17.50
N PRO A 54 4.10 20.15 -18.62
CA PRO A 54 3.91 18.77 -19.02
C PRO A 54 4.62 17.85 -18.03
N ILE A 55 3.86 16.99 -17.33
CA ILE A 55 4.40 16.12 -16.29
C ILE A 55 4.21 14.67 -16.66
N ASP A 56 5.31 13.93 -16.61
CA ASP A 56 5.26 12.48 -16.68
C ASP A 56 4.75 11.91 -15.35
N THR A 57 3.45 11.63 -15.31
CA THR A 57 2.80 11.09 -14.12
C THR A 57 3.28 9.70 -13.69
N THR A 58 4.08 8.99 -14.51
CA THR A 58 4.65 7.69 -14.16
C THR A 58 5.74 7.79 -13.09
N HIS A 59 6.41 8.94 -13.00
CA HIS A 59 7.39 9.25 -11.95
C HIS A 59 6.75 9.71 -10.63
N HIS A 60 5.43 9.88 -10.59
CA HIS A 60 4.68 10.33 -9.43
C HIS A 60 3.83 9.19 -8.88
N LEU A 61 4.29 8.53 -7.83
CA LEU A 61 3.70 7.29 -7.31
C LEU A 61 3.37 7.38 -5.82
N THR A 62 2.42 6.58 -5.37
CA THR A 62 2.32 6.23 -3.95
C THR A 62 3.22 5.05 -3.65
N LEU A 63 3.61 4.87 -2.37
CA LEU A 63 4.41 3.70 -1.98
C LEU A 63 3.76 2.38 -2.40
N ARG A 64 2.42 2.30 -2.30
CA ARG A 64 1.65 1.13 -2.74
C ARG A 64 1.82 0.85 -4.24
N ARG A 65 1.71 1.88 -5.09
CA ARG A 65 1.90 1.73 -6.54
C ARG A 65 3.34 1.36 -6.89
N PHE A 66 4.31 2.01 -6.23
CA PHE A 66 5.72 1.71 -6.43
C PHE A 66 6.05 0.25 -6.12
N ILE A 67 5.56 -0.27 -4.98
CA ILE A 67 5.73 -1.69 -4.63
C ILE A 67 5.07 -2.60 -5.66
N SER A 68 3.84 -2.29 -6.12
CA SER A 68 3.18 -3.07 -7.18
C SER A 68 3.98 -3.12 -8.47
N LEU A 69 4.59 -2.00 -8.90
CA LEU A 69 5.46 -1.96 -10.07
C LEU A 69 6.73 -2.79 -9.86
N MET A 70 7.39 -2.63 -8.70
CA MET A 70 8.58 -3.43 -8.36
C MET A 70 8.31 -4.93 -8.38
N ILE A 71 7.16 -5.38 -7.87
CA ILE A 71 6.74 -6.79 -7.89
C ILE A 71 6.58 -7.27 -9.34
N LEU A 72 5.90 -6.49 -10.17
CA LEU A 72 5.67 -6.80 -11.57
C LEU A 72 7.00 -6.88 -12.34
N ASP A 73 7.87 -5.88 -12.17
CA ASP A 73 9.17 -5.81 -12.83
C ASP A 73 10.11 -6.93 -12.38
N SER A 74 9.98 -7.38 -11.14
CA SER A 74 10.76 -8.50 -10.58
C SER A 74 10.20 -9.88 -10.96
N GLY A 75 9.08 -9.95 -11.69
CA GLY A 75 8.41 -11.21 -12.01
C GLY A 75 7.86 -11.96 -10.79
N LEU A 76 7.65 -11.25 -9.67
CA LEU A 76 7.12 -11.84 -8.45
C LEU A 76 5.59 -12.01 -8.55
N PRO A 77 5.01 -13.01 -7.86
CA PRO A 77 3.55 -13.14 -7.78
C PRO A 77 2.90 -11.85 -7.27
N PRO A 78 1.77 -11.41 -7.85
CA PRO A 78 1.10 -10.20 -7.43
C PRO A 78 0.62 -10.33 -5.98
N VAL A 79 0.76 -9.25 -5.21
CA VAL A 79 0.20 -9.19 -3.85
C VAL A 79 -1.33 -9.21 -3.95
N LEU A 80 -1.94 -10.19 -3.29
CA LEU A 80 -3.39 -10.28 -3.17
C LEU A 80 -3.90 -9.07 -2.39
N GLN A 81 -4.87 -8.35 -2.96
CA GLN A 81 -5.46 -7.21 -2.28
C GLN A 81 -6.31 -7.68 -1.09
N ASP A 82 -6.19 -6.96 0.03
CA ASP A 82 -7.08 -7.14 1.16
C ASP A 82 -8.52 -6.82 0.71
N SER A 83 -9.32 -7.87 0.58
CA SER A 83 -10.65 -7.83 -0.01
C SER A 83 -11.54 -8.85 0.67
N THR A 84 -12.84 -8.62 0.66
CA THR A 84 -13.81 -9.57 1.21
C THR A 84 -13.67 -10.95 0.56
N GLY A 85 -13.39 -11.01 -0.74
CA GLY A 85 -13.14 -12.26 -1.45
C GLY A 85 -11.93 -13.00 -0.91
N LEU A 86 -10.79 -12.31 -0.74
CA LEU A 86 -9.59 -12.90 -0.14
C LEU A 86 -9.87 -13.40 1.27
N PHE A 87 -10.55 -12.61 2.10
CA PHE A 87 -10.91 -13.01 3.46
C PHE A 87 -11.79 -14.27 3.47
N LEU A 88 -12.82 -14.35 2.63
CA LEU A 88 -13.69 -15.52 2.55
C LEU A 88 -12.93 -16.77 2.11
N SER A 89 -11.99 -16.65 1.16
CA SER A 89 -11.11 -17.75 0.76
C SER A 89 -10.19 -18.20 1.89
N ILE A 90 -9.60 -17.26 2.64
CA ILE A 90 -8.80 -17.58 3.83
C ILE A 90 -9.68 -18.28 4.87
N HIS A 91 -10.85 -17.73 5.18
CA HIS A 91 -11.77 -18.28 6.16
C HIS A 91 -12.19 -19.71 5.82
N ALA A 92 -12.51 -20.00 4.56
CA ALA A 92 -12.87 -21.36 4.13
C ALA A 92 -11.74 -22.36 4.35
N ASN A 93 -10.49 -21.99 4.04
CA ASN A 93 -9.32 -22.85 4.24
C ASN A 93 -9.01 -23.05 5.72
N VAL A 94 -9.00 -21.96 6.51
CA VAL A 94 -8.71 -22.00 7.94
C VAL A 94 -9.81 -22.77 8.70
N LYS A 95 -11.08 -22.59 8.33
CA LYS A 95 -12.20 -23.37 8.88
C LYS A 95 -11.99 -24.86 8.65
N LYS A 96 -11.67 -25.26 7.42
CA LYS A 96 -11.41 -26.66 7.08
C LYS A 96 -10.25 -27.24 7.90
N ALA A 97 -9.15 -26.49 8.05
CA ALA A 97 -8.00 -26.90 8.85
C ALA A 97 -8.36 -27.03 10.36
N ALA A 98 -9.11 -26.06 10.90
CA ALA A 98 -9.58 -26.09 12.29
C ALA A 98 -10.46 -27.31 12.57
N GLU A 99 -11.45 -27.56 11.71
CA GLU A 99 -12.37 -28.70 11.81
C GLU A 99 -11.67 -30.04 11.62
N SER A 100 -10.54 -30.06 10.91
CA SER A 100 -9.66 -31.24 10.77
C SER A 100 -8.72 -31.44 11.96
N GLY A 101 -8.68 -30.50 12.92
CA GLY A 101 -7.85 -30.58 14.11
C GLY A 101 -6.44 -29.97 13.97
N ASP A 102 -6.14 -29.28 12.86
CA ASP A 102 -4.81 -28.71 12.58
C ASP A 102 -4.52 -27.43 13.39
N LEU A 103 -5.52 -26.89 14.09
CA LEU A 103 -5.41 -25.70 14.96
C LEU A 103 -5.74 -26.02 16.43
N PRO A 104 -5.07 -27.01 17.06
CA PRO A 104 -5.48 -27.55 18.36
C PRO A 104 -5.35 -26.55 19.52
N LEU A 105 -4.48 -25.55 19.39
CA LEU A 105 -4.31 -24.49 20.39
C LEU A 105 -5.43 -23.44 20.35
N MET A 106 -6.13 -23.32 19.22
CA MET A 106 -7.17 -22.29 19.01
C MET A 106 -8.58 -22.87 18.99
N TYR A 107 -8.72 -24.16 18.67
CA TYR A 107 -10.01 -24.80 18.49
C TYR A 107 -9.94 -26.31 18.76
N SER A 108 -10.95 -26.81 19.47
CA SER A 108 -11.18 -28.25 19.65
C SER A 108 -12.47 -28.64 18.92
N PRO A 109 -12.43 -29.56 17.95
CA PRO A 109 -13.60 -29.99 17.17
C PRO A 109 -14.64 -30.78 17.98
N GLN A 110 -14.36 -31.10 19.25
CA GLN A 110 -15.11 -32.08 20.03
C GLN A 110 -16.49 -31.59 20.54
N ASN A 111 -16.81 -30.29 20.42
CA ASN A 111 -17.96 -29.68 21.10
C ASN A 111 -19.05 -29.09 20.18
N GLN A 112 -19.21 -29.57 18.94
CA GLN A 112 -20.15 -29.02 17.94
C GLN A 112 -19.96 -27.51 17.63
N ARG A 113 -18.86 -26.90 18.11
CA ARG A 113 -18.54 -25.50 17.82
C ARG A 113 -18.15 -25.38 16.36
N GLN A 114 -18.60 -24.35 15.66
CA GLN A 114 -18.14 -24.06 14.30
C GLN A 114 -17.04 -23.01 14.32
N TRP A 115 -16.04 -23.14 13.45
CA TRP A 115 -15.04 -22.11 13.27
C TRP A 115 -15.67 -20.85 12.66
N SER A 116 -15.59 -19.73 13.37
CA SER A 116 -16.25 -18.47 12.98
C SER A 116 -15.32 -17.53 12.22
N PRO A 117 -15.86 -16.58 11.43
CA PRO A 117 -15.08 -15.52 10.80
C PRO A 117 -14.19 -14.75 11.79
N TYR A 118 -14.70 -14.46 12.99
CA TYR A 118 -13.96 -13.77 14.05
C TYR A 118 -12.68 -14.52 14.46
N GLN A 119 -12.71 -15.86 14.52
CA GLN A 119 -11.51 -16.64 14.83
C GLN A 119 -10.47 -16.55 13.70
N THR A 120 -10.93 -16.40 12.45
CA THR A 120 -10.06 -16.18 11.29
C THR A 120 -9.42 -14.79 11.36
N GLU A 121 -10.21 -13.74 11.65
CA GLU A 121 -9.67 -12.40 11.86
C GLU A 121 -8.61 -12.38 12.96
N ARG A 122 -8.89 -13.02 14.10
CA ARG A 122 -7.93 -13.14 15.20
C ARG A 122 -6.64 -13.84 14.77
N LEU A 123 -6.73 -14.93 14.00
CA LEU A 123 -5.55 -15.61 13.46
C LEU A 123 -4.73 -14.66 12.56
N LEU A 124 -5.40 -13.91 11.68
CA LEU A 124 -4.74 -12.96 10.77
C LEU A 124 -4.02 -11.82 11.51
N THR A 125 -4.51 -11.40 12.70
CA THR A 125 -3.81 -10.38 13.49
C THR A 125 -2.45 -10.82 14.02
N LEU A 126 -2.15 -12.11 14.06
CA LEU A 126 -0.83 -12.62 14.48
C LEU A 126 0.26 -12.44 13.41
N HIS A 127 -0.13 -12.12 12.18
CA HIS A 127 0.77 -11.98 11.03
C HIS A 127 0.84 -10.53 10.51
N ARG A 128 0.28 -9.58 11.25
CA ARG A 128 0.42 -8.13 11.00
C ARG A 128 1.52 -7.56 11.88
#